data_AF-N1V4J1-F1
#
_entry.id   AF-N1V4J1-F1
#
_cell.length_a   1.000
_cell.length_b   1.000
_cell.length_c   1.000
_cell.angle_alpha   90.00
_cell.angle_beta   90.00
_cell.angle_gamma   90.00
#
_symmetry.space_group_name_H-M   'P 1'
#
loop_
_entity.id
_entity.type
_entity.pdbx_description
1 polymer ?
#
loop_
_entity_poly.entity_id
_entity_poly.type
_entity_poly.pdbx_seq_one_letter_code
_entity_poly.pdbx_strand_id
1 'polypeptide(L)' 'MIDVSIAEGRSPEQLRGLVAALHRAAEESVGALPENTTVIIREVPATHWSKANQTIAERQAAAPAAQFTQEAPVETAAE' A
#
# COMPACT_ATOMS: atom_id res chain seq x y z
N MET A 1 -12.04 -4.19 -17.84
CA MET A 1 -10.62 -3.84 -17.71
C MET A 1 -10.38 -3.23 -16.35
N ILE A 2 -9.36 -3.69 -15.63
CA ILE A 2 -8.96 -3.19 -14.32
C ILE A 2 -7.56 -2.61 -14.45
N ASP A 3 -7.41 -1.34 -14.10
CA ASP A 3 -6.13 -0.64 -14.13
C ASP A 3 -5.79 -0.17 -12.72
N VAL A 4 -4.66 -0.63 -12.22
CA VAL A 4 -4.24 -0.36 -10.85
C VAL A 4 -2.87 0.30 -10.88
N SER A 5 -2.83 1.53 -10.40
CA SER A 5 -1.58 2.24 -10.16
C SER A 5 -1.22 2.10 -8.68
N ILE A 6 0.02 1.74 -8.39
CA ILE A 6 0.56 1.60 -7.03
C ILE A 6 1.94 2.26 -6.94
N ALA A 7 2.37 2.59 -5.73
CA ALA A 7 3.76 2.98 -5.50
C ALA A 7 4.71 1.80 -5.75
N GLU A 8 5.88 2.10 -6.32
CA GLU A 8 6.99 1.15 -6.46
C GLU A 8 7.44 0.56 -5.11
N GLY A 9 8.07 -0.63 -5.16
CA GLY A 9 8.68 -1.28 -4.00
C GLY A 9 7.97 -2.54 -3.52
N ARG A 10 7.09 -3.14 -4.35
CA ARG A 10 6.49 -4.46 -4.07
C ARG A 10 7.33 -5.55 -4.70
N SER A 11 7.32 -6.73 -4.08
CA SER A 11 8.01 -7.89 -4.67
C SER A 11 7.22 -8.43 -5.88
N PRO A 12 7.89 -9.09 -6.84
CA PRO A 12 7.21 -9.72 -7.99
C PRO A 12 6.09 -10.69 -7.57
N GLU A 13 6.28 -11.42 -6.47
CA GLU A 13 5.28 -12.34 -5.92
C GLU A 13 4.03 -11.60 -5.42
N GLN A 14 4.22 -10.44 -4.76
CA GLN A 14 3.11 -9.60 -4.31
C GLN A 14 2.32 -9.04 -5.49
N LEU A 15 3.00 -8.57 -6.55
CA LEU A 15 2.35 -8.10 -7.77
C LEU A 15 1.56 -9.22 -8.44
N ARG A 16 2.14 -10.44 -8.49
CA ARG A 16 1.48 -11.62 -9.03
C ARG A 16 0.23 -11.99 -8.24
N GLY A 17 0.32 -11.97 -6.92
CA GLY A 17 -0.82 -12.19 -6.02
C GLY A 17 -1.92 -11.14 -6.22
N LEU A 18 -1.56 -9.86 -6.35
CA LEU A 18 -2.52 -8.78 -6.57
C LEU A 18 -3.31 -8.97 -7.86
N VAL A 19 -2.64 -9.29 -8.98
CA VAL A 19 -3.36 -9.53 -10.23
C VAL A 19 -4.31 -10.73 -10.12
N ALA A 20 -3.88 -11.83 -9.50
CA ALA A 20 -4.74 -13.00 -9.31
C ALA A 20 -5.99 -12.67 -8.48
N ALA A 21 -5.81 -11.91 -7.40
CA ALA A 21 -6.91 -11.47 -6.54
C ALA A 21 -7.90 -10.55 -7.27
N LEU A 22 -7.41 -9.58 -8.06
CA LEU A 22 -8.26 -8.66 -8.83
C LEU A 22 -9.04 -9.37 -9.92
N HIS A 23 -8.40 -10.33 -10.60
CA HIS A 23 -9.06 -11.13 -11.63
C HIS A 23 -10.21 -11.95 -11.03
N ARG A 24 -9.93 -12.69 -9.96
CA ARG A 24 -10.95 -13.45 -9.21
C ARG A 24 -12.07 -12.56 -8.70
N ALA A 25 -11.75 -11.37 -8.18
CA ALA A 25 -12.75 -10.43 -7.70
C ALA A 25 -13.71 -10.00 -8.83
N ALA A 26 -13.22 -9.83 -10.07
CA ALA A 26 -14.06 -9.50 -11.22
C ALA A 26 -14.99 -10.66 -11.59
N GLU A 27 -14.48 -11.89 -11.61
CA GLU A 27 -15.30 -13.09 -11.85
C GLU A 27 -16.41 -13.22 -10.81
N GLU A 28 -16.07 -13.12 -9.53
CA GLU A 28 -17.00 -13.36 -8.42
C GLU A 28 -18.04 -12.24 -8.24
N SER A 29 -17.65 -10.98 -8.46
CA SER A 29 -18.53 -9.83 -8.17
C SER A 29 -19.49 -9.48 -9.30
N VAL A 30 -19.03 -9.58 -10.55
CA VAL A 30 -19.80 -9.15 -11.73
C VAL A 30 -19.98 -10.25 -12.76
N GLY A 31 -19.51 -11.48 -12.48
CA GLY A 31 -19.59 -12.59 -13.43
C GLY A 31 -18.74 -12.37 -14.68
N ALA A 32 -17.64 -11.62 -14.56
CA ALA A 32 -16.77 -11.36 -15.70
C ALA A 32 -16.13 -12.67 -16.20
N LEU A 33 -16.12 -12.85 -17.52
CA LEU A 33 -15.45 -14.01 -18.12
C LEU A 33 -13.92 -13.85 -18.01
N PRO A 34 -13.17 -14.93 -17.72
CA PRO A 34 -11.72 -14.87 -17.58
C PRO A 34 -11.02 -14.27 -18.80
N GLU A 35 -11.43 -14.65 -20.01
CA GLU A 35 -10.84 -14.16 -21.27
C GLU A 35 -11.06 -12.67 -21.52
N ASN A 36 -12.08 -12.07 -20.90
CA ASN A 36 -12.41 -10.64 -21.02
C ASN A 36 -11.85 -9.81 -19.85
N THR A 37 -11.21 -10.46 -18.87
CA THR A 37 -10.75 -9.82 -17.64
C THR A 37 -9.28 -9.45 -17.74
N THR A 38 -9.01 -8.26 -18.25
CA THR A 38 -7.65 -7.68 -18.31
C THR A 38 -7.33 -6.91 -17.02
N VAL A 39 -6.17 -7.19 -16.44
CA VAL A 39 -5.62 -6.49 -15.27
C VAL A 39 -4.25 -5.91 -15.61
N ILE A 40 -4.07 -4.60 -15.37
CA ILE A 40 -2.83 -3.88 -15.62
C ILE A 40 -2.34 -3.31 -14.28
N ILE A 41 -1.08 -3.57 -13.94
CA ILE A 41 -0.40 -2.93 -12.80
C ILE A 41 0.59 -1.90 -13.34
N ARG A 42 0.51 -0.68 -12.83
CA ARG A 42 1.52 0.37 -13.02
C ARG A 42 2.18 0.69 -11.69
N GLU A 43 3.47 0.45 -11.63
CA GLU A 43 4.28 0.92 -10.51
C GLU A 43 4.71 2.36 -10.80
N VAL A 44 4.52 3.23 -9.81
CA VAL A 44 4.77 4.66 -9.90
C VAL A 44 5.82 5.01 -8.85
N PRO A 45 6.91 5.70 -9.22
CA PRO A 45 7.89 6.18 -8.27
C PRO A 45 7.24 7.00 -7.15
N ALA A 46 7.73 6.84 -5.92
CA ALA A 46 7.20 7.54 -4.74
C ALA A 46 7.29 9.08 -4.86
N THR A 47 8.18 9.59 -5.73
CA THR A 47 8.34 11.01 -6.07
C THR A 47 7.26 11.53 -7.01
N HIS A 48 6.56 10.66 -7.76
CA HIS A 48 5.52 11.05 -8.72
C HIS A 48 4.11 10.85 -8.16
N TRP A 49 3.98 10.05 -7.11
CA TRP A 49 2.70 9.81 -6.46
C TRP A 49 2.42 10.83 -5.35
N SER A 50 1.52 11.79 -5.61
CA SER A 50 1.15 12.85 -4.66
C SER A 50 -0.26 12.70 -4.12
N LYS A 51 -0.44 13.03 -2.83
CA LYS A 51 -1.75 13.19 -2.18
C LYS A 51 -1.73 14.49 -1.37
N ALA A 52 -2.75 15.32 -1.53
CA ALA A 52 -2.85 16.63 -0.89
C ALA A 52 -1.60 17.51 -1.11
N ASN A 53 -1.09 17.51 -2.35
CA ASN A 53 0.13 18.22 -2.75
C ASN A 53 1.41 17.80 -2.00
N GLN A 54 1.46 16.56 -1.49
CA GLN A 54 2.67 15.96 -0.94
C GLN A 54 2.87 14.57 -1.53
N THR A 55 4.05 14.34 -2.09
CA THR A 55 4.48 13.05 -2.62
C THR A 55 4.62 12.02 -1.51
N ILE A 56 4.59 10.74 -1.87
CA ILE A 56 4.89 9.66 -0.92
C ILE A 56 6.29 9.85 -0.35
N ALA A 57 7.27 10.22 -1.19
CA ALA A 57 8.63 10.49 -0.78
C ALA A 57 8.70 11.66 0.25
N GLU A 58 8.02 12.77 0.00
CA GLU A 58 7.97 13.91 0.93
C GLU A 58 7.33 13.52 2.26
N ARG A 59 6.23 12.76 2.25
CA ARG A 59 5.59 12.31 3.50
C ARG A 59 6.45 11.35 4.30
N GLN A 60 7.22 10.48 3.64
CA GLN A 60 8.17 9.58 4.30
C GLN A 60 9.35 10.36 4.89
N ALA A 61 9.85 11.37 4.19
CA ALA A 61 10.91 12.25 4.68
C ALA A 61 10.42 13.16 5.84
N ALA A 62 9.16 13.61 5.79
CA ALA A 62 8.52 14.43 6.80
C ALA A 62 7.96 13.64 7.99
N ALA A 63 8.17 12.33 8.05
CA ALA A 63 7.94 11.52 9.23
C ALA A 63 9.26 11.35 10.02
N PRO A 64 9.72 12.36 10.78
CA PRO A 64 10.65 12.09 11.86
C PRO A 64 9.87 11.25 12.88
N ALA A 65 10.55 10.24 13.41
CA ALA A 65 10.10 9.37 14.48
C ALA A 65 8.94 9.98 15.29
N ALA A 66 7.72 9.48 15.10
CA ALA A 66 6.76 9.45 16.19
C ALA A 66 7.36 8.49 17.20
N GLN A 67 8.32 9.01 17.95
CA GLN A 67 8.96 8.40 19.08
C GLN A 67 7.81 7.95 19.97
N PHE A 68 7.63 6.65 20.03
CA PHE A 68 6.95 6.03 21.16
C PHE A 68 7.80 6.34 22.40
N THR A 69 7.65 7.56 22.92
CA THR A 69 7.95 7.88 24.31
C THR A 69 6.80 7.26 25.09
N GLN A 70 6.92 5.96 25.35
CA GLN A 70 6.22 5.37 26.47
C GLN A 70 7.05 5.72 27.70
N GLU A 71 6.67 6.81 28.36
CA GLU A 71 7.08 7.11 29.73
C GLU A 71 6.80 5.87 30.59
N ALA A 72 7.87 5.30 31.13
CA ALA A 72 7.79 4.26 32.15
C ALA A 72 7.11 4.86 33.40
N PRO A 73 6.12 4.18 34.02
CA PRO A 73 5.71 4.58 35.36
C PRO A 73 6.85 4.23 36.33
N VAL A 74 7.24 5.26 37.06
CA VAL A 74 8.29 5.28 38.08
C VAL A 74 8.00 4.22 39.14
N GLU A 75 8.97 3.33 39.35
CA GLU A 75 9.07 2.50 40.55
C GLU A 75 9.04 3.42 41.78
N THR A 76 7.92 3.43 42.50
CA THR A 76 7.86 4.02 43.84
C THR A 76 7.92 2.87 44.84
N ALA A 77 9.13 2.64 45.35
CA ALA A 77 9.34 1.97 46.60
C ALA A 77 8.77 2.82 47.75
N ALA A 78 7.79 2.27 48.45
CA ALA A 78 7.34 2.55 49.81
C ALA A 78 6.28 1.46 50.09
N GLU A 79 6.31 0.65 51.13
CA GLU A 79 6.99 0.62 52.43
C GLU A 79 6.92 -0.84 52.92
#